data_AF-A0A517Z140-F1
#
_entry.id   AF-A0A517Z140-F1
#
_cell.length_a   1.000
_cell.length_b   1.000
_cell.length_c   1.000
_cell.angle_alpha   90.00
_cell.angle_beta   90.00
_cell.angle_gamma   90.00
#
_symmetry.space_group_name_H-M   'P 1'
#
loop_
_entity.id
_entity.type
_entity.pdbx_description
1 polymer ?
#
loop_
_entity_poly.entity_id
_entity_poly.type
_entity_poly.pdbx_seq_one_letter_code
_entity_poly.pdbx_strand_id
1 'polypeptide(L)'
;MQTLRELWRDECGAVLSAEVVLLGTLGVIGATVGLSALSKSVNDELTELAFAVRSLDQSYGYKGMKGCGSWTAGSCYTQPPVEESLAELGVYVDELEERAEQEADSEKIRPRLTPKKAPEPELEEKAKRPRKKRPAPEDRSKRQRKPREFREEPGAVGV
;
A
#
# COMPACT_ATOMS: atom_id res chain seq x y z
N MET A 1 -42.46 -42.87 -31.48
CA MET A 1 -41.51 -43.05 -30.36
C MET A 1 -40.20 -43.69 -30.85
N GLN A 2 -39.58 -43.16 -31.93
CA GLN A 2 -38.28 -43.65 -32.42
C GLN A 2 -37.15 -42.74 -31.92
N THR A 3 -37.38 -41.42 -31.94
CA THR A 3 -36.49 -40.38 -31.39
C THR A 3 -36.08 -40.62 -29.93
N LEU A 4 -37.01 -41.01 -29.06
CA LEU A 4 -36.72 -41.33 -27.66
C LEU A 4 -35.84 -42.59 -27.48
N ARG A 5 -35.90 -43.56 -28.40
CA ARG A 5 -35.04 -44.76 -28.37
C ARG A 5 -33.66 -44.49 -28.96
N GLU A 6 -33.57 -43.58 -29.92
CA GLU A 6 -32.31 -43.11 -30.49
C GLU A 6 -31.52 -42.29 -29.46
N LEU A 7 -32.18 -41.39 -28.73
CA LEU A 7 -31.54 -40.66 -27.62
C LEU A 7 -31.04 -41.59 -26.51
N TRP A 8 -31.80 -42.65 -26.20
CA TRP A 8 -31.43 -43.65 -25.20
C TRP A 8 -30.30 -44.61 -25.63
N ARG A 9 -29.92 -44.60 -26.91
CA ARG A 9 -28.82 -45.40 -27.47
C ARG A 9 -27.63 -44.54 -27.92
N ASP A 10 -27.69 -43.23 -27.69
CA ASP A 10 -26.61 -42.31 -28.04
C ASP A 10 -25.52 -42.31 -26.95
N GLU A 11 -24.69 -43.34 -26.99
CA GLU A 11 -23.50 -43.48 -26.14
C GLU A 11 -22.36 -42.54 -26.62
N CYS A 12 -22.36 -42.15 -27.90
CA CYS A 12 -21.32 -41.30 -28.47
C CYS A 12 -21.34 -39.89 -27.87
N GLY A 13 -22.52 -39.30 -27.64
CA GLY A 13 -22.65 -38.00 -26.97
C GLY A 13 -22.23 -38.00 -25.50
N ALA A 14 -22.47 -39.12 -24.79
CA ALA A 14 -22.06 -39.29 -23.39
C ALA A 14 -20.53 -39.41 -23.25
N VAL A 15 -19.86 -40.14 -24.15
CA VAL A 15 -18.40 -40.31 -24.14
C VAL A 15 -17.67 -39.00 -24.49
N LEU A 16 -18.16 -38.27 -25.51
CA LEU A 16 -17.59 -36.98 -25.89
C LEU A 16 -17.74 -35.91 -24.81
N SER A 17 -18.87 -35.88 -24.11
CA SER A 17 -19.07 -34.94 -23.00
C SER A 17 -18.20 -35.25 -21.80
N ALA A 18 -17.97 -36.54 -21.49
CA ALA A 18 -17.05 -36.95 -20.43
C ALA A 18 -15.60 -36.53 -20.73
N GLU A 19 -15.13 -36.65 -21.98
CA GLU A 19 -13.79 -36.26 -22.40
C GLU A 19 -13.58 -34.74 -22.32
N VAL A 20 -14.56 -33.94 -22.76
CA VAL A 20 -14.50 -32.48 -22.66
C VAL A 20 -14.49 -32.01 -21.21
N VAL A 21 -15.25 -32.66 -20.32
CA VAL A 21 -15.23 -32.34 -18.89
C VAL A 21 -13.88 -32.71 -18.25
N LEU A 22 -13.31 -33.85 -18.62
CA LEU A 22 -11.97 -34.26 -18.17
C LEU A 22 -10.89 -33.26 -18.61
N LEU A 23 -10.87 -32.88 -19.89
CA LEU A 23 -9.92 -31.90 -20.42
C LEU A 23 -10.16 -30.50 -19.83
N GLY A 24 -11.42 -30.11 -19.62
CA GLY A 24 -11.78 -28.83 -19.01
C GLY A 24 -11.29 -28.73 -17.57
N THR A 25 -11.48 -29.78 -16.76
CA THR A 25 -11.01 -29.81 -15.36
C THR A 25 -9.48 -29.83 -15.29
N LEU A 26 -8.81 -30.62 -16.13
CA LEU A 26 -7.35 -30.61 -16.23
C LEU A 26 -6.83 -29.24 -16.68
N GLY A 27 -7.51 -28.59 -17.62
CA GLY A 27 -7.20 -27.24 -18.08
C GLY A 27 -7.33 -26.19 -16.96
N VAL A 28 -8.39 -26.23 -16.16
CA VAL A 28 -8.57 -25.32 -15.02
C VAL A 28 -7.48 -25.52 -13.98
N ILE A 29 -7.14 -26.77 -13.63
CA ILE A 29 -6.08 -27.06 -12.67
C ILE A 29 -4.73 -26.59 -13.21
N GLY A 30 -4.42 -26.91 -14.46
CA GLY A 30 -3.19 -26.50 -15.13
C GLY A 30 -3.04 -24.98 -15.22
N ALA A 31 -4.10 -24.27 -15.62
CA ALA A 31 -4.12 -22.82 -15.67
C ALA A 31 -3.94 -22.19 -14.29
N THR A 32 -4.58 -22.74 -13.26
CA THR A 32 -4.47 -22.23 -11.88
C THR A 32 -3.05 -22.37 -11.36
N VAL A 33 -2.45 -23.55 -11.47
CA VAL A 33 -1.08 -23.81 -11.02
C VAL A 33 -0.07 -23.03 -11.87
N GLY A 34 -0.26 -23.00 -13.20
CA GLY A 34 0.60 -22.27 -14.13
C GLY A 34 0.61 -20.76 -13.87
N LEU A 35 -0.57 -20.16 -13.64
CA LEU A 35 -0.67 -18.74 -13.30
C LEU A 35 -0.05 -18.43 -11.93
N SER A 36 -0.22 -19.33 -10.95
CA SER A 36 0.42 -19.18 -9.64
C SER A 36 1.95 -19.24 -9.75
N ALA A 37 2.49 -20.18 -10.52
CA ALA A 37 3.93 -20.29 -10.76
C ALA A 37 4.48 -19.07 -11.51
N LEU A 38 3.76 -18.58 -12.52
CA LEU A 38 4.13 -17.35 -13.24
C LEU A 38 4.15 -16.14 -12.31
N SER A 39 3.08 -15.95 -11.52
CA SER A 39 3.00 -14.84 -10.57
C SER A 39 4.15 -14.87 -9.57
N LYS A 40 4.49 -16.07 -9.06
CA LYS A 40 5.60 -16.23 -8.14
C LYS A 40 6.93 -15.88 -8.80
N SER A 41 7.19 -16.44 -9.99
CA SER A 41 8.42 -16.17 -10.73
C SER A 41 8.59 -14.68 -11.03
N VAL A 42 7.53 -13.98 -11.46
CA VAL A 42 7.59 -12.54 -11.70
C VAL A 42 7.86 -11.76 -10.41
N ASN A 43 7.21 -12.12 -9.31
CA ASN A 43 7.43 -11.46 -8.03
C ASN A 43 8.85 -11.67 -7.49
N ASP A 44 9.41 -12.86 -7.68
CA ASP A 44 10.78 -13.19 -7.29
C ASP A 44 11.78 -12.35 -8.09
N GLU A 45 11.59 -12.22 -9.43
CA GLU A 45 12.42 -11.36 -10.27
C GLU A 45 12.29 -9.86 -9.93
N LEU A 46 11.09 -9.39 -9.57
CA LEU A 46 10.90 -8.01 -9.12
C LEU A 46 11.56 -7.74 -7.77
N THR A 47 11.59 -8.74 -6.89
CA THR A 47 12.28 -8.67 -5.61
C THR A 47 13.80 -8.59 -5.83
N GLU A 48 14.34 -9.41 -6.73
CA GLU A 48 15.76 -9.36 -7.08
C GLU A 48 16.12 -8.03 -7.76
N LEU A 49 15.27 -7.52 -8.65
CA LEU A 49 15.42 -6.18 -9.23
C LEU A 49 15.42 -5.09 -8.15
N ALA A 50 14.54 -5.19 -7.14
CA ALA A 50 14.50 -4.23 -6.04
C ALA A 50 15.80 -4.28 -5.22
N PHE A 51 16.35 -5.46 -4.95
CA PHE A 51 17.65 -5.59 -4.29
C PHE A 51 18.79 -5.01 -5.13
N ALA A 52 18.81 -5.27 -6.43
CA ALA A 52 19.81 -4.71 -7.34
C ALA A 52 19.77 -3.17 -7.32
N VAL A 53 18.59 -2.57 -7.46
CA VAL A 53 18.42 -1.10 -7.40
C VAL A 53 18.86 -0.56 -6.04
N ARG A 54 18.51 -1.23 -4.94
CA ARG A 54 18.90 -0.82 -3.59
C ARG A 54 20.40 -0.94 -3.32
N SER A 55 21.07 -1.85 -4.01
CA SER A 55 22.52 -2.06 -3.89
C SER A 55 23.36 -1.04 -4.66
N LEU A 56 22.73 -0.19 -5.47
CA LEU A 56 23.44 0.87 -6.18
C LEU A 56 24.03 1.86 -5.17
N ASP A 57 25.30 2.20 -5.40
CA ASP A 57 25.96 3.27 -4.68
C ASP A 57 25.52 4.62 -5.26
N GLN A 58 24.79 5.41 -4.46
CA GLN A 58 24.36 6.76 -4.83
C GLN A 58 25.34 7.84 -4.34
N SER A 59 26.55 7.44 -3.93
CA SER A 59 27.62 8.37 -3.59
C SER A 59 28.09 9.13 -4.84
N TYR A 60 28.37 10.42 -4.67
CA TYR A 60 28.95 11.23 -5.74
C TYR A 60 30.01 12.17 -5.17
N GLY A 61 30.96 12.58 -6.02
CA GLY A 61 31.95 13.57 -5.65
C GLY A 61 32.52 14.27 -6.87
N TYR A 62 32.56 15.60 -6.84
CA TYR A 62 33.29 16.39 -7.82
C TYR A 62 34.18 17.42 -7.12
N LYS A 63 35.35 17.68 -7.73
CA LYS A 63 36.36 18.58 -7.18
C LYS A 63 36.05 20.02 -7.56
N GLY A 64 36.37 20.92 -6.63
CA GLY A 64 36.35 22.35 -6.89
C GLY A 64 37.45 22.75 -7.88
N MET A 65 37.18 23.78 -8.69
CA MET A 65 38.13 24.29 -9.70
C MET A 65 38.73 25.62 -9.21
N LYS A 66 40.04 25.80 -9.40
CA LYS A 66 40.76 27.04 -9.04
C LYS A 66 41.51 27.59 -10.25
N GLY A 67 41.41 28.89 -10.52
CA GLY A 67 42.14 29.54 -11.61
C GLY A 67 42.09 31.07 -11.53
N CYS A 68 43.17 31.77 -11.96
CA CYS A 68 43.26 33.24 -12.04
C CYS A 68 42.70 34.01 -10.83
N GLY A 69 42.93 33.52 -9.61
CA GLY A 69 42.45 34.17 -8.38
C GLY A 69 40.99 33.88 -8.00
N SER A 70 40.26 33.10 -8.80
CA SER A 70 38.94 32.57 -8.45
C SER A 70 39.01 31.12 -7.99
N TRP A 71 38.01 30.72 -7.21
CA TRP A 71 37.85 29.35 -6.75
C TRP A 71 36.37 28.98 -6.68
N THR A 72 36.06 27.76 -7.07
CA THR A 72 34.74 27.13 -6.92
C THR A 72 34.88 25.96 -5.95
N ALA A 73 34.00 25.89 -4.95
CA ALA A 73 33.96 24.76 -4.04
C ALA A 73 33.56 23.47 -4.78
N GLY A 74 34.14 22.34 -4.38
CA GLY A 74 33.64 21.03 -4.77
C GLY A 74 32.42 20.63 -3.93
N SER A 75 31.80 19.51 -4.27
CA SER A 75 30.79 18.87 -3.43
C SER A 75 30.92 17.36 -3.51
N CYS A 76 30.64 16.70 -2.40
CA CYS A 76 30.49 15.25 -2.36
C CYS A 76 29.34 14.85 -1.44
N TYR A 77 28.80 13.67 -1.70
CA TYR A 77 27.85 12.96 -0.88
C TYR A 77 28.28 11.51 -0.81
N THR A 78 28.25 10.93 0.39
CA THR A 78 28.52 9.49 0.59
C THR A 78 27.24 8.88 1.12
N GLN A 79 26.73 7.88 0.40
CA GLN A 79 25.57 7.13 0.84
C GLN A 79 25.93 6.36 2.12
N PRO A 80 25.08 6.40 3.17
CA PRO A 80 25.28 5.59 4.36
C PRO A 80 25.19 4.10 4.02
N PRO A 81 25.73 3.21 4.88
CA PRO A 81 25.62 1.77 4.70
C PRO A 81 24.18 1.32 4.51
N VAL A 82 24.05 0.29 3.69
CA VAL A 82 22.81 -0.37 3.30
C VAL A 82 22.03 -0.87 4.52
N GLU A 83 22.73 -1.30 5.57
CA GLU A 83 22.19 -1.81 6.83
C GLU A 83 21.52 -0.71 7.66
N GLU A 84 22.13 0.48 7.72
CA GLU A 84 21.57 1.62 8.45
C GLU A 84 20.29 2.13 7.75
N SER A 85 20.32 2.20 6.42
CA SER A 85 19.16 2.60 5.63
C SER A 85 18.01 1.59 5.75
N LEU A 86 18.30 0.29 5.87
CA LEU A 86 17.28 -0.74 6.11
C LEU A 86 16.68 -0.64 7.50
N ALA A 87 17.49 -0.40 8.52
CA ALA A 87 17.01 -0.26 9.89
C ALA A 87 16.07 0.94 10.01
N GLU A 88 16.42 2.07 9.39
CA GLU A 88 15.56 3.25 9.33
C GLU A 88 14.24 2.95 8.60
N LEU A 89 14.31 2.29 7.44
CA LEU A 89 13.11 1.93 6.67
C LEU A 89 12.21 0.93 7.42
N GLY A 90 12.80 -0.04 8.12
CA GLY A 90 12.07 -1.03 8.92
C GLY A 90 11.23 -0.37 10.01
N VAL A 91 11.81 0.60 10.74
CA VAL A 91 11.06 1.38 11.74
C VAL A 91 9.87 2.11 11.10
N TYR A 92 10.05 2.69 9.90
CA TYR A 92 8.95 3.34 9.19
C TYR A 92 7.86 2.36 8.76
N VAL A 93 8.21 1.15 8.32
CA VAL A 93 7.24 0.13 7.92
C VAL A 93 6.46 -0.35 9.13
N ASP A 94 7.14 -0.67 10.24
CA ASP A 94 6.50 -1.09 11.49
C ASP A 94 5.52 -0.01 11.98
N GLU A 95 5.92 1.28 11.97
CA GLU A 95 5.04 2.39 12.31
C GLU A 95 3.80 2.49 11.40
N LEU A 96 3.91 2.13 10.13
CA LEU A 96 2.80 2.15 9.19
C LEU A 96 1.88 0.94 9.38
N GLU A 97 2.45 -0.23 9.64
CA GLU A 97 1.68 -1.45 9.97
C GLU A 97 0.87 -1.24 11.24
N GLU A 98 1.48 -0.69 12.30
CA GLU A 98 0.77 -0.36 13.54
C GLU A 98 -0.40 0.62 13.30
N ARG A 99 -0.22 1.61 12.39
CA ARG A 99 -1.30 2.52 12.02
C ARG A 99 -2.41 1.83 11.24
N ALA A 100 -2.05 0.95 10.31
CA ALA A 100 -3.02 0.18 9.53
C ALA A 100 -3.83 -0.77 10.42
N GLU A 101 -3.20 -1.40 11.41
CA GLU A 101 -3.86 -2.24 12.40
C GLU A 101 -4.82 -1.43 13.29
N GLN A 102 -4.38 -0.27 13.80
CA GLN A 102 -5.24 0.64 14.57
C GLN A 102 -6.44 1.12 13.76
N GLU A 103 -6.26 1.42 12.47
CA GLU A 103 -7.35 1.77 11.57
C GLU A 103 -8.31 0.59 11.39
N ALA A 104 -7.80 -0.62 11.12
CA ALA A 104 -8.61 -1.83 10.96
C ALA A 104 -9.41 -2.17 12.22
N ASP A 105 -8.82 -2.00 13.41
CA ASP A 105 -9.51 -2.25 14.66
C ASP A 105 -10.51 -1.15 15.00
N SER A 106 -10.21 0.13 14.68
CA SER A 106 -11.19 1.21 14.78
C SER A 106 -12.40 0.99 13.86
N GLU A 107 -12.20 0.38 12.69
CA GLU A 107 -13.25 0.04 11.75
C GLU A 107 -14.11 -1.14 12.24
N LYS A 108 -13.49 -2.15 12.87
CA LYS A 108 -14.21 -3.26 13.53
C LYS A 108 -14.98 -2.82 14.78
N ILE A 109 -14.48 -1.83 15.52
CA ILE A 109 -15.09 -1.29 16.76
C ILE A 109 -16.27 -0.35 16.45
N ARG A 110 -16.43 0.14 15.21
CA ARG A 110 -17.69 0.78 14.82
C ARG A 110 -18.81 -0.24 15.05
N PRO A 111 -19.73 -0.03 16.01
CA PRO A 111 -20.88 -0.90 16.10
C PRO A 111 -21.54 -0.81 14.73
N ARG A 112 -21.70 -1.96 14.05
CA ARG A 112 -22.64 -2.06 12.94
C ARG A 112 -23.93 -1.52 13.52
N LEU A 113 -24.25 -0.26 13.22
CA LEU A 113 -25.57 0.28 13.45
C LEU A 113 -26.44 -0.61 12.59
N THR A 114 -27.01 -1.64 13.21
CA THR A 114 -28.17 -2.30 12.65
C THR A 114 -29.09 -1.15 12.25
N PRO A 115 -29.62 -1.13 11.02
CA PRO A 115 -30.61 -0.13 10.71
C PRO A 115 -31.70 -0.29 11.76
N LYS A 116 -31.78 0.64 12.72
CA LYS A 116 -32.94 0.75 13.59
C LYS A 116 -34.09 0.82 12.61
N LYS A 117 -34.97 -0.20 12.60
CA LYS A 117 -36.25 -0.12 11.92
C LYS A 117 -36.82 1.23 12.31
N ALA A 118 -36.94 2.14 11.36
CA ALA A 118 -37.42 3.48 11.62
C ALA A 118 -38.73 3.33 12.39
N PRO A 119 -38.88 3.92 13.59
CA PRO A 119 -40.19 4.03 14.19
C PRO A 119 -41.08 4.70 13.16
N GLU A 120 -42.21 4.08 12.83
CA GLU A 120 -43.23 4.69 11.99
C GLU A 120 -43.54 6.09 12.55
N PRO A 121 -43.75 7.11 11.70
CA PRO A 121 -43.94 8.46 12.18
C PRO A 121 -45.30 8.58 12.88
N GLU A 122 -45.31 8.40 14.20
CA GLU A 122 -46.37 8.95 15.04
C GLU A 122 -46.23 10.48 15.02
N LEU A 123 -47.29 11.11 14.55
CA LEU A 123 -47.45 12.56 14.46
C LEU A 123 -47.47 13.16 15.86
N GLU A 124 -46.30 13.48 16.41
CA GLU A 124 -46.21 14.26 17.65
C GLU A 124 -45.59 15.65 17.44
N GLU A 125 -46.20 16.56 18.18
CA GLU A 125 -46.33 17.99 18.02
C GLU A 125 -45.00 18.78 18.16
N LYS A 126 -44.84 19.82 17.33
CA LYS A 126 -43.64 20.65 17.25
C LYS A 126 -43.40 21.47 18.53
N ALA A 127 -42.58 20.96 19.46
CA ALA A 127 -41.97 21.79 20.50
C ALA A 127 -40.64 22.39 20.03
N LYS A 128 -40.62 23.72 19.80
CA LYS A 128 -39.46 24.52 19.39
C LYS A 128 -38.30 24.36 20.39
N ARG A 129 -37.17 23.76 19.98
CA ARG A 129 -35.90 23.81 20.72
C ARG A 129 -35.12 25.10 20.38
N PRO A 130 -34.55 25.82 21.37
CA PRO A 130 -33.83 27.06 21.15
C PRO A 130 -32.48 26.82 20.45
N ARG A 131 -32.17 27.67 19.46
CA ARG A 131 -30.90 27.64 18.70
C ARG A 131 -29.73 27.99 19.63
N LYS A 132 -28.82 27.04 19.91
CA LYS A 132 -27.48 27.35 20.44
C LYS A 132 -26.70 28.15 19.39
N LYS A 133 -26.29 29.38 19.73
CA LYS A 133 -25.40 30.21 18.91
C LYS A 133 -24.05 29.50 18.74
N ARG A 134 -23.52 29.47 17.52
CA ARG A 134 -22.16 28.97 17.24
C ARG A 134 -21.14 29.93 17.87
N PRO A 135 -20.07 29.45 18.53
CA PRO A 135 -18.96 30.31 18.91
C PRO A 135 -18.23 30.82 17.65
N ALA A 136 -17.72 32.05 17.73
CA ALA A 136 -17.05 32.77 16.65
C ALA A 136 -15.70 32.11 16.29
N PRO A 137 -15.20 32.28 15.04
CA PRO A 137 -13.92 31.70 14.63
C PRO A 137 -12.77 32.38 15.38
N GLU A 138 -12.04 31.61 16.20
CA GLU A 138 -10.79 32.07 16.81
C GLU A 138 -9.69 32.23 15.75
N ASP A 139 -8.92 33.29 15.97
CA ASP A 139 -7.93 33.91 15.12
C ASP A 139 -6.80 32.94 14.71
N ARG A 140 -6.59 32.77 13.40
CA ARG A 140 -5.66 31.81 12.77
C ARG A 140 -4.18 32.23 12.83
N SER A 141 -3.84 33.24 13.64
CA SER A 141 -2.56 33.95 13.59
C SER A 141 -1.48 33.44 14.56
N LYS A 142 -1.70 32.37 15.33
CA LYS A 142 -0.70 31.86 16.32
C LYS A 142 -0.10 30.48 16.04
N ARG A 143 -0.22 29.94 14.82
CA ARG A 143 0.52 28.72 14.40
C ARG A 143 1.82 29.09 13.68
N GLN A 144 2.71 29.84 14.33
CA GLN A 144 4.12 29.85 13.92
C GLN A 144 4.79 28.60 14.52
N ARG A 145 5.19 27.66 13.65
CA ARG A 145 6.10 26.59 14.04
C ARG A 145 7.44 27.24 14.40
N LYS A 146 7.94 27.02 15.61
CA LYS A 146 9.31 27.42 15.96
C LYS A 146 10.30 26.78 14.96
N PRO A 147 11.28 27.51 14.42
CA PRO A 147 12.36 26.91 13.64
C PRO A 147 13.11 25.89 14.52
N ARG A 148 13.44 24.73 13.97
CA ARG A 148 14.36 23.78 14.63
C ARG A 148 15.72 24.45 14.73
N GLU A 149 16.22 24.63 15.96
CA GLU A 149 17.60 25.07 16.19
C GLU A 149 18.56 24.01 15.63
N PHE A 150 19.43 24.43 14.72
CA PHE A 150 20.54 23.63 14.23
C PHE A 150 21.56 23.54 15.37
N ARG A 151 21.66 22.36 15.99
CA ARG A 151 22.67 22.08 17.00
C ARG A 151 24.01 21.92 16.29
N GLU A 152 24.84 22.95 16.34
CA GLU A 152 26.25 22.84 15.99
C GLU A 152 26.90 21.89 17.02
N GLU A 153 27.28 20.69 16.57
CA GLU A 153 28.18 19.82 17.30
C GLU A 153 29.59 20.44 17.26
N PRO A 154 30.19 20.83 18.41
CA PRO A 154 31.55 21.36 18.42
C PRO A 154 32.54 20.20 18.32
N GLY A 155 32.97 19.85 17.11
CA GLY A 155 33.92 18.74 16.98
C GLY A 155 34.28 18.28 15.57
N ALA A 156 34.68 19.18 14.66
CA ALA A 156 35.42 18.79 13.46
C ALA A 156 36.73 19.60 13.38
N VAL A 157 37.69 19.16 14.19
CA VAL A 157 39.12 19.46 14.01
C VAL A 157 39.56 18.74 12.74
N GLY A 158 40.13 19.50 11.80
CA GLY A 158 40.25 19.09 10.41
C GLY A 158 41.27 18.01 10.09
N VAL A 159 41.23 17.61 8.81
CA VAL A 159 42.35 17.32 7.89
C VAL A 159 41.84 17.65 6.49
#